data_AF-A0A4Q3YN59-F1
#
_entry.id   AF-A0A4Q3YN59-F1
#
_cell.length_a   1.000
_cell.length_b   1.000
_cell.length_c   1.000
_cell.angle_alpha   90.00
_cell.angle_beta   90.00
_cell.angle_gamma   90.00
#
_symmetry.space_group_name_H-M   'P 1'
#
loop_
_entity.id
_entity.type
_entity.pdbx_description
1 polymer ?
#
loop_
_entity_poly.entity_id
_entity_poly.type
_entity_poly.pdbx_seq_one_letter_code
_entity_poly.pdbx_strand_id
1 'polypeptide(L)'
;RRTLRATEAHWDLRQTWGWDFPVIAMTAARLGEPENAIAWLFRDLPNNKWGVSGMTPRVHLEAEKQLVGAAGAAGPDGPGYARAAEAYFPSNGSLLLAVGMMAAGWDGSTGPNPGFPKQGWKVRYEGIRPLP
;
A
#
# COMPACT_ATOMS: atom_id res chain seq x y z
N ARG A 1 -0.52 -14.84 10.58
CA ARG A 1 0.76 -15.17 9.89
C ARG A 1 0.56 -16.08 8.67
N ARG A 2 -0.06 -17.26 8.76
CA ARG A 2 -0.23 -18.18 7.60
C ARG A 2 -0.89 -17.55 6.37
N THR A 3 -1.97 -16.78 6.56
CA THR A 3 -2.67 -16.10 5.45
C THR A 3 -1.79 -15.08 4.74
N LEU A 4 -1.09 -14.22 5.49
CA LEU A 4 -0.15 -13.24 4.92
C LEU A 4 0.92 -13.93 4.06
N ARG A 5 1.50 -15.03 4.56
CA ARG A 5 2.48 -15.82 3.81
C ARG A 5 1.90 -16.44 2.54
N ALA A 6 0.65 -16.92 2.59
CA ALA A 6 -0.04 -17.45 1.40
C ALA A 6 -0.29 -16.35 0.36
N THR A 7 -0.71 -15.15 0.79
CA THR A 7 -0.83 -13.98 -0.09
C THR A 7 0.50 -13.63 -0.74
N GLU A 8 1.58 -13.56 0.04
CA GLU A 8 2.94 -13.29 -0.46
C GLU A 8 3.42 -14.33 -1.48
N ALA A 9 3.07 -15.61 -1.27
CA ALA A 9 3.55 -16.71 -2.10
C ALA A 9 2.74 -16.90 -3.40
N HIS A 10 1.45 -16.57 -3.39
CA HIS A 10 0.52 -17.00 -4.44
C HIS A 10 -0.26 -15.86 -5.11
N TRP A 11 -0.34 -14.68 -4.50
CA TRP A 11 -1.11 -13.58 -5.09
C TRP A 11 -0.39 -12.99 -6.30
N ASP A 12 -1.11 -12.77 -7.38
CA ASP A 12 -0.60 -12.05 -8.55
C ASP A 12 -0.57 -10.54 -8.25
N LEU A 13 0.59 -10.05 -7.82
CA LEU A 13 0.77 -8.64 -7.42
C LEU A 13 0.58 -7.64 -8.57
N ARG A 14 0.44 -8.11 -9.82
CA ARG A 14 0.09 -7.23 -10.94
C ARG A 14 -1.36 -6.76 -10.86
N GLN A 15 -2.21 -7.50 -10.15
CA GLN A 15 -3.62 -7.19 -9.94
C GLN A 15 -3.87 -6.33 -8.69
N THR A 16 -2.83 -6.04 -7.89
CA THR A 16 -2.99 -5.18 -6.71
C THR A 16 -3.08 -3.71 -7.10
N TRP A 17 -3.81 -2.95 -6.31
CA TRP A 17 -4.00 -1.52 -6.43
C TRP A 17 -3.21 -0.83 -5.32
N GLY A 18 -2.96 0.48 -5.44
CA GLY A 18 -2.06 1.17 -4.52
C GLY A 18 -2.49 1.13 -3.04
N TRP A 19 -3.76 0.84 -2.72
CA TRP A 19 -4.24 0.67 -1.35
C TRP A 19 -3.96 -0.71 -0.74
N ASP A 20 -3.71 -1.74 -1.56
CA ASP A 20 -3.39 -3.08 -1.07
C ASP A 20 -2.08 -3.08 -0.29
N PHE A 21 -1.07 -2.33 -0.74
CA PHE A 21 0.25 -2.29 -0.10
C PHE A 21 0.17 -1.83 1.36
N PRO A 22 -0.47 -0.70 1.69
CA PRO A 22 -0.62 -0.30 3.08
C PRO A 22 -1.52 -1.23 3.90
N VAL A 23 -2.55 -1.84 3.31
CA VAL A 23 -3.40 -2.81 4.03
C VAL A 23 -2.63 -4.08 4.39
N ILE A 24 -1.80 -4.59 3.48
CA ILE A 24 -0.91 -5.72 3.75
C ILE A 24 0.15 -5.32 4.78
N ALA A 25 0.72 -4.11 4.68
CA ALA A 25 1.67 -3.60 5.66
C ALA A 25 1.06 -3.50 7.08
N MET A 26 -0.17 -3.01 7.21
CA MET A 26 -0.89 -2.98 8.49
C MET A 26 -1.06 -4.40 9.06
N THR A 27 -1.37 -5.38 8.20
CA THR A 27 -1.44 -6.79 8.59
C THR A 27 -0.10 -7.31 9.10
N ALA A 28 1.00 -7.04 8.38
CA ALA A 28 2.34 -7.44 8.78
C ALA A 28 2.75 -6.80 10.13
N ALA A 29 2.45 -5.51 10.32
CA ALA A 29 2.71 -4.80 11.56
C ALA A 29 1.95 -5.43 12.75
N ARG A 30 0.64 -5.69 12.59
CA ARG A 30 -0.18 -6.34 13.63
C ARG A 30 0.25 -7.77 13.94
N LEU A 31 0.93 -8.44 13.02
CA LEU A 31 1.54 -9.76 13.22
C LEU A 31 2.92 -9.72 13.88
N GLY A 32 3.43 -8.54 14.24
CA GLY A 32 4.75 -8.36 14.84
C GLY A 32 5.90 -8.53 13.84
N GLU A 33 5.67 -8.18 12.57
CA GLU A 33 6.66 -8.25 11.49
C GLU A 33 6.92 -6.85 10.89
N PRO A 34 7.46 -5.90 11.68
CA PRO A 34 7.57 -4.51 11.26
C PRO A 34 8.52 -4.29 10.08
N GLU A 35 9.55 -5.13 9.93
CA GLU A 35 10.45 -5.12 8.78
C GLU A 35 9.69 -5.46 7.49
N ASN A 36 8.82 -6.48 7.57
CA ASN A 36 7.96 -6.86 6.46
C ASN A 36 6.91 -5.79 6.16
N ALA A 37 6.37 -5.14 7.19
CA ALA A 37 5.45 -4.01 7.01
C ALA A 37 6.09 -2.87 6.21
N ILE A 38 7.33 -2.48 6.56
CA ILE A 38 8.10 -1.47 5.81
C ILE A 38 8.39 -1.96 4.38
N ALA A 39 8.77 -3.23 4.21
CA ALA A 39 9.02 -3.81 2.90
C ALA A 39 7.77 -3.81 1.99
N TRP A 40 6.57 -3.95 2.57
CA TRP A 40 5.31 -3.85 1.84
C TRP A 40 4.95 -2.40 1.48
N LEU A 41 5.10 -1.44 2.41
CA LEU A 41 4.83 -0.02 2.14
C LEU A 41 5.64 0.52 0.96
N PHE A 42 6.91 0.15 0.89
CA PHE A 42 7.84 0.68 -0.11
C PHE A 42 8.27 -0.36 -1.13
N ARG A 43 7.43 -1.37 -1.37
CA ARG A 43 7.73 -2.41 -2.35
C ARG A 43 7.88 -1.78 -3.74
N ASP A 44 9.00 -2.05 -4.41
CA ASP A 44 9.29 -1.52 -5.75
C ASP A 44 8.53 -2.30 -6.82
N LEU A 45 7.24 -1.98 -6.96
CA LEU A 45 6.36 -2.54 -7.98
C LEU A 45 5.66 -1.41 -8.75
N PRO A 46 5.35 -1.59 -10.06
CA PRO A 46 4.78 -0.52 -10.89
C PRO A 46 3.51 0.13 -10.31
N ASN A 47 2.66 -0.66 -9.66
CA ASN A 47 1.41 -0.24 -9.01
C ASN A 47 1.59 0.37 -7.61
N ASN A 48 2.83 0.46 -7.10
CA ASN A 48 3.18 1.15 -5.85
C ASN A 48 4.19 2.31 -6.08
N LYS A 49 4.28 2.84 -7.32
CA LYS A 49 5.10 4.01 -7.62
C LYS A 49 4.27 5.27 -7.54
N TRP A 50 4.81 6.31 -6.92
CA TRP A 50 4.12 7.59 -6.74
C TRP A 50 4.60 8.59 -7.79
N GLY A 51 3.66 9.15 -8.55
CA GLY A 51 3.96 10.20 -9.54
C GLY A 51 4.26 11.56 -8.89
N VAL A 52 4.59 12.56 -9.71
CA VAL A 52 4.89 13.93 -9.24
C VAL A 52 3.75 14.59 -8.47
N SER A 53 2.50 14.20 -8.74
CA SER A 53 1.31 14.64 -7.99
C SER A 53 1.10 13.89 -6.68
N GLY A 54 1.98 12.95 -6.34
CA GLY A 54 1.85 12.11 -5.15
C GLY A 54 0.72 11.09 -5.26
N MET A 55 0.37 10.63 -6.46
CA MET A 55 -0.65 9.60 -6.72
C MET A 55 -0.02 8.32 -7.30
N THR A 56 -0.57 7.14 -6.95
CA THR A 56 -0.18 5.86 -7.57
C THR A 56 -0.86 5.66 -8.93
N PRO A 57 -0.19 5.08 -9.94
CA PRO A 57 -0.80 4.81 -11.23
C PRO A 57 -1.91 3.77 -11.12
N ARG A 58 -2.96 3.92 -11.95
CA ARG A 58 -3.95 2.86 -12.20
C ARG A 58 -3.55 2.12 -13.47
N VAL A 59 -2.97 0.95 -13.29
CA VAL A 59 -2.60 0.04 -14.39
C VAL A 59 -3.66 -1.05 -14.49
N HIS A 60 -4.33 -1.14 -15.63
CA HIS A 60 -5.13 -2.31 -15.99
C HIS A 60 -4.23 -3.29 -16.71
N LEU A 61 -4.33 -4.58 -16.40
CA LEU A 61 -3.68 -5.59 -17.21
C LEU A 61 -4.41 -5.68 -18.55
N GLU A 62 -3.66 -5.92 -19.62
CA GLU A 62 -4.20 -5.99 -21.00
C GLU A 62 -5.41 -6.92 -21.13
N ALA A 63 -5.47 -7.99 -20.33
CA ALA A 63 -6.55 -8.97 -20.31
C ALA A 63 -7.85 -8.47 -19.61
N GLU A 64 -7.78 -7.41 -18.81
CA GLU A 64 -8.89 -6.90 -17.99
C GLU A 64 -9.60 -5.69 -18.62
N LYS A 65 -9.18 -5.27 -19.81
CA LYS A 65 -9.78 -4.17 -20.59
C LYS A 65 -11.28 -4.31 -20.83
N GLN A 66 -11.86 -5.51 -20.67
CA GLN A 66 -13.28 -5.76 -20.87
C GLN A 66 -14.19 -5.41 -19.67
N LEU A 67 -13.66 -5.17 -18.47
CA LEU A 67 -14.48 -4.95 -17.27
C LEU A 67 -14.71 -3.49 -16.87
N VAL A 68 -13.99 -2.54 -17.48
CA VAL A 68 -14.03 -1.12 -17.07
C VAL A 68 -14.54 -0.15 -18.12
N GLY A 69 -14.94 -0.61 -19.32
CA GLY A 69 -15.60 0.25 -20.31
C GLY A 69 -14.81 1.48 -20.78
N ALA A 70 -13.52 1.59 -20.42
CA ALA A 70 -12.67 2.71 -20.80
C ALA A 70 -12.02 2.43 -22.16
N ALA A 71 -12.81 2.59 -23.22
CA ALA A 71 -12.26 2.76 -24.56
C ALA A 71 -11.66 4.17 -24.65
N GLY A 72 -10.34 4.28 -24.65
CA GLY A 72 -9.64 5.55 -24.83
C GLY A 72 -8.26 5.34 -25.42
N ALA A 73 -7.93 6.15 -26.43
CA ALA A 73 -6.67 6.10 -27.18
C ALA A 73 -5.41 6.10 -26.29
N ALA A 74 -4.29 5.63 -26.83
CA ALA A 74 -3.01 5.53 -26.13
C ALA A 74 -2.63 6.86 -25.46
N GLY A 75 -2.57 6.83 -24.12
CA GLY A 75 -2.10 7.96 -23.30
C GLY A 75 -0.57 8.06 -23.28
N PRO A 76 -0.01 9.04 -22.57
CA PRO A 76 1.43 9.27 -22.48
C PRO A 76 2.22 8.09 -21.88
N ASP A 77 1.54 7.12 -21.27
CA ASP A 77 2.13 5.95 -20.61
C ASP A 77 2.28 4.74 -21.55
N GLY A 78 1.95 4.89 -22.84
CA GLY A 78 2.21 3.90 -23.88
C GLY A 78 0.97 3.07 -24.31
N PRO A 79 1.11 2.32 -25.42
CA PRO A 79 0.03 1.50 -25.94
C PRO A 79 -0.33 0.41 -24.93
N GLY A 80 -1.59 0.42 -24.50
CA GLY A 80 -2.08 -0.56 -23.52
C GLY A 80 -2.73 0.05 -22.28
N TYR A 81 -2.25 1.22 -21.88
CA TYR A 81 -2.62 1.85 -20.63
C TYR A 81 -3.71 2.91 -20.82
N ALA A 82 -4.82 2.77 -20.08
CA ALA A 82 -5.86 3.78 -19.94
C ALA A 82 -5.97 4.23 -18.48
N ARG A 83 -5.65 5.50 -18.20
CA ARG A 83 -5.81 6.09 -16.86
C ARG A 83 -7.29 6.19 -16.52
N ALA A 84 -7.75 5.46 -15.51
CA ALA A 84 -9.15 5.49 -15.11
C ALA A 84 -9.53 6.65 -14.17
N ALA A 85 -8.57 7.38 -13.59
CA ALA A 85 -8.77 8.64 -12.84
C ALA A 85 -7.41 9.28 -12.53
N GLU A 86 -7.35 10.62 -12.49
CA GLU A 86 -6.15 11.37 -12.04
C GLU A 86 -6.01 11.37 -10.51
N ALA A 87 -7.12 11.23 -9.78
CA ALA A 87 -7.16 11.22 -8.32
C ALA A 87 -7.70 9.88 -7.80
N TYR A 88 -6.81 9.03 -7.29
CA TYR A 88 -7.16 7.79 -6.60
C TYR A 88 -6.66 7.86 -5.15
N PHE A 89 -7.43 8.53 -4.31
CA PHE A 89 -7.10 8.77 -2.91
C PHE A 89 -7.03 7.54 -1.98
N PRO A 90 -7.63 6.36 -2.28
CA PRO A 90 -7.51 5.21 -1.38
C PRO A 90 -6.05 4.82 -1.10
N SER A 91 -5.14 4.93 -2.08
CA SER A 91 -3.71 4.70 -1.86
C SER A 91 -3.13 5.66 -0.82
N ASN A 92 -3.39 6.97 -0.96
CA ASN A 92 -2.88 7.99 -0.04
C ASN A 92 -3.49 7.84 1.37
N GLY A 93 -4.81 7.66 1.44
CA GLY A 93 -5.52 7.49 2.69
C GLY A 93 -5.04 6.26 3.45
N SER A 94 -4.86 5.13 2.75
CA SER A 94 -4.36 3.90 3.35
C SER A 94 -2.90 3.99 3.76
N LEU A 95 -2.04 4.67 3.00
CA LEU A 95 -0.65 4.94 3.39
C LEU A 95 -0.58 5.75 4.69
N LEU A 96 -1.33 6.85 4.77
CA LEU A 96 -1.38 7.70 5.97
C LEU A 96 -1.94 6.92 7.17
N LEU A 97 -3.00 6.13 6.95
CA LEU A 97 -3.57 5.28 7.99
C LEU A 97 -2.56 4.24 8.49
N ALA A 98 -1.86 3.57 7.58
CA ALA A 98 -0.86 2.55 7.92
C ALA A 98 0.30 3.14 8.71
N VAL A 99 0.88 4.27 8.25
CA VAL A 99 1.97 4.95 8.95
C VAL A 99 1.52 5.44 10.34
N GLY A 100 0.33 6.04 10.42
CA GLY A 100 -0.26 6.47 11.69
C GLY A 100 -0.47 5.31 12.67
N MET A 101 -1.03 4.20 12.18
CA MET A 101 -1.20 2.97 12.97
C MET A 101 0.13 2.37 13.40
N MET A 102 1.13 2.34 12.53
CA MET A 102 2.46 1.80 12.85
C MET A 102 3.18 2.65 13.90
N ALA A 103 2.98 3.98 13.87
CA ALA A 103 3.59 4.93 14.81
C ALA A 103 2.85 4.97 16.16
N ALA A 104 1.55 5.20 16.15
CA ALA A 104 0.74 5.37 17.36
C ALA A 104 0.28 4.05 17.98
N GLY A 105 0.18 3.00 17.17
CA GLY A 105 -0.29 1.68 17.59
C GLY A 105 -1.77 1.44 17.32
N TRP A 106 -2.24 0.35 17.92
CA TRP A 106 -3.60 -0.16 17.82
C TRP A 106 -4.03 -0.85 19.14
N ASP A 107 -5.29 -1.22 19.28
CA ASP A 107 -5.76 -1.94 20.47
C ASP A 107 -4.98 -3.25 20.68
N GLY A 108 -4.45 -3.42 21.90
CA GLY A 108 -3.60 -4.56 22.26
C GLY A 108 -2.15 -4.45 21.77
N SER A 109 -1.77 -3.40 21.06
CA SER A 109 -0.36 -3.11 20.79
C SER A 109 0.36 -2.63 22.06
N THR A 110 1.64 -2.93 22.17
CA THR A 110 2.46 -2.56 23.33
C THR A 110 3.76 -1.89 22.91
N GLY A 111 4.21 -0.94 23.71
CA GLY A 111 5.48 -0.23 23.50
C GLY A 111 5.40 0.88 22.44
N PRO A 112 6.46 1.70 22.33
CA PRO A 112 6.48 2.83 21.41
C PRO A 112 6.65 2.36 19.96
N ASN A 113 5.92 2.99 19.03
CA ASN A 113 6.04 2.79 17.58
C ASN A 113 5.95 1.30 17.20
N PRO A 114 4.87 0.60 17.57
CA PRO A 114 4.81 -0.86 17.56
C PRO A 114 4.91 -1.45 16.14
N GLY A 115 4.55 -0.69 15.11
CA GLY A 115 4.65 -1.14 13.72
C GLY A 115 5.98 -0.83 13.04
N PHE A 116 6.93 -0.15 13.68
CA PHE A 116 8.24 0.17 13.10
C PHE A 116 9.36 -0.75 13.61
N PRO A 117 10.35 -1.08 12.75
CA PRO A 117 11.54 -1.80 13.18
C PRO A 117 12.26 -1.05 14.29
N LYS A 118 12.79 -1.77 15.29
CA LYS A 118 13.45 -1.12 16.44
C LYS A 118 14.89 -0.68 16.13
N GLN A 119 15.52 -1.30 15.14
CA GLN A 119 16.88 -0.99 14.71
C GLN A 119 16.85 -0.09 13.48
N GLY A 120 17.68 0.95 13.46
CA GLY A 120 17.83 1.88 12.33
C GLY A 120 16.76 2.98 12.23
N TRP A 121 15.60 2.81 12.87
CA TRP A 121 14.52 3.80 12.82
C TRP A 121 14.46 4.66 14.10
N LYS A 122 14.32 5.97 13.91
CA LYS A 122 14.04 6.95 14.98
C LYS A 122 12.70 7.61 14.67
N VAL A 123 11.63 7.04 15.21
CA VAL A 123 10.26 7.49 14.92
C VAL A 123 9.81 8.52 15.94
N ARG A 124 9.20 9.61 15.45
CA ARG A 124 8.53 10.65 16.24
C ARG A 124 7.18 10.93 15.61
N TYR A 125 6.16 11.13 16.43
CA TYR A 125 4.82 11.52 16.01
C TYR A 125 4.16 12.33 17.14
N GLU A 126 3.14 13.11 16.80
CA GLU A 126 2.36 13.90 17.74
C GLU A 126 0.88 13.90 17.33
N GLY A 127 -0.03 14.02 18.29
CA GLY A 127 -1.46 14.21 18.00
C GLY A 127 -2.18 13.02 17.33
N ILE A 128 -1.54 11.86 17.16
CA ILE A 128 -2.15 10.66 16.60
C ILE A 128 -2.64 9.76 17.73
N ARG A 129 -3.93 9.40 17.68
CA ARG A 129 -4.51 8.39 18.57
C ARG A 129 -4.32 6.98 17.98
N PRO A 130 -4.04 5.96 18.79
CA PRO A 130 -4.01 4.57 18.33
C PRO A 130 -5.32 4.20 17.63
N LEU A 131 -5.23 3.31 16.64
CA LEU A 131 -6.43 2.71 16.06
C LEU A 131 -7.10 1.75 17.06
N PRO A 132 -8.40 1.49 16.90
CA PRO A 132 -9.01 0.30 17.51
C PRO A 132 -8.37 -1.02 17.01
#